data_AF-A0A6I9X667-F1
#
_entry.id   AF-A0A6I9X667-F1
#
_cell.length_a   1.000
_cell.length_b   1.000
_cell.length_c   1.000
_cell.angle_alpha   90.00
_cell.angle_beta   90.00
_cell.angle_gamma   90.00
#
_symmetry.space_group_name_H-M   'P 1'
#
loop_
_entity.id
_entity.type
_entity.pdbx_description
1 polymer ?
#
loop_
_entity_poly.entity_id
_entity_poly.type
_entity_poly.pdbx_seq_one_letter_code
_entity_poly.pdbx_strand_id
1 'polypeptide(L)'
;MGGVPTNWRAQVLTRENEEDRPIEGLWAAGESACASVHGANRLGANSLLEIVVFGKAIADQIDCIARPGERHEDLPSVRKKKLGCLRNIPHLYLKRQFFIVANLTESYIAASQGRRLSSPKFDILF
;
A
#
# COMPACT_ATOMS: atom_id res chain seq x y z
N MET A 1 -5.91 9.67 -4.07
CA MET A 1 -5.40 8.28 -4.03
C MET A 1 -4.23 8.21 -3.05
N GLY A 2 -4.03 7.09 -2.34
CA GLY A 2 -2.94 6.92 -1.37
C GLY A 2 -1.94 5.86 -1.84
N GLY A 3 -0.91 5.60 -1.02
CA GLY A 3 0.11 4.58 -1.28
C GLY A 3 1.47 4.95 -0.71
N VAL A 4 2.46 4.10 -0.93
CA VAL A 4 3.87 4.37 -0.60
C VAL A 4 4.38 5.49 -1.51
N PRO A 5 4.90 6.61 -0.97
CA PRO A 5 5.33 7.73 -1.80
C PRO A 5 6.51 7.32 -2.69
N THR A 6 6.44 7.63 -3.98
CA THR A 6 7.51 7.35 -4.93
C THR A 6 7.81 8.55 -5.82
N ASN A 7 9.06 8.66 -6.30
CA ASN A 7 9.38 9.61 -7.36
C ASN A 7 8.87 9.13 -8.73
N TRP A 8 9.10 9.92 -9.78
CA TRP A 8 8.74 9.58 -11.17
C TRP A 8 9.45 8.35 -11.72
N ARG A 9 10.52 7.89 -11.06
CA ARG A 9 11.25 6.66 -11.37
C ARG A 9 10.78 5.47 -10.53
N ALA A 10 9.69 5.59 -9.78
CA ALA A 10 9.15 4.56 -8.89
C ALA A 10 10.05 4.16 -7.71
N GLN A 11 11.08 4.96 -7.38
CA GLN A 11 11.87 4.76 -6.15
C GLN A 11 11.08 5.27 -4.95
N VAL A 12 11.07 4.51 -3.87
CA VAL A 12 10.37 4.88 -2.63
C VAL A 12 11.05 6.08 -1.99
N LEU A 13 10.26 7.04 -1.54
CA LEU A 13 10.74 8.25 -0.88
C LEU A 13 10.59 8.14 0.64
N THR A 14 11.61 8.56 1.35
CA THR A 14 11.54 8.95 2.76
C THR A 14 11.61 10.47 2.88
N ARG A 15 11.14 11.02 4.00
CA ARG A 15 11.26 12.44 4.30
C ARG A 15 12.24 12.63 5.45
N GLU A 16 13.35 13.29 5.17
CA GLU A 16 14.39 13.65 6.13
C GLU A 16 14.59 15.16 6.07
N ASN A 17 14.51 15.85 7.21
CA ASN A 17 14.67 17.31 7.29
C ASN A 17 13.79 18.07 6.28
N GLU A 18 12.53 17.65 6.12
CA GLU A 18 11.56 18.22 5.17
C GLU A 18 11.90 18.03 3.68
N GLU A 19 12.98 17.32 3.36
CA GLU A 19 13.38 16.98 2.00
C GLU A 19 13.03 15.53 1.66
N ASP A 20 12.63 15.31 0.41
CA ASP A 20 12.32 13.97 -0.10
C ASP A 20 13.60 13.29 -0.59
N ARG A 21 13.91 12.11 -0.03
CA ARG A 21 15.10 11.32 -0.37
C ARG A 21 14.70 9.91 -0.82
N PRO A 22 15.27 9.40 -1.92
CA PRO A 22 15.00 8.02 -2.34
C PRO A 22 15.66 7.02 -1.40
N ILE A 23 14.94 5.95 -1.07
CA ILE A 23 15.46 4.79 -0.35
C ILE A 23 16.13 3.87 -1.37
N GLU A 24 17.44 3.68 -1.23
CA GLU A 24 18.20 2.80 -2.11
C GLU A 24 17.71 1.34 -2.02
N GLY A 25 17.61 0.68 -3.17
CA GLY A 25 17.17 -0.71 -3.23
C GLY A 25 15.66 -0.93 -3.04
N LEU A 26 14.86 0.13 -2.89
CA LEU A 26 13.42 0.01 -2.66
C LEU A 26 12.59 0.78 -3.70
N TRP A 27 11.71 0.04 -4.38
CA TRP A 27 10.77 0.55 -5.37
C TRP A 27 9.35 0.11 -5.04
N ALA A 28 8.36 0.86 -5.51
CA ALA A 28 6.95 0.49 -5.44
C ALA A 28 6.23 0.88 -6.74
N ALA A 29 5.28 0.06 -7.18
CA ALA A 29 4.46 0.32 -8.37
C ALA A 29 3.00 -0.10 -8.17
N GLY A 30 2.12 0.38 -9.06
CA GLY A 30 0.69 0.09 -9.05
C GLY A 30 -0.04 0.72 -7.86
N GLU A 31 -1.15 0.11 -7.45
CA GLU A 31 -2.04 0.65 -6.41
C GLU A 31 -1.38 0.79 -5.02
N SER A 32 -0.31 0.04 -4.77
CA SER A 32 0.48 0.19 -3.54
C SER A 32 1.38 1.42 -3.55
N ALA A 33 1.66 2.00 -4.73
CA ALA A 33 2.53 3.15 -4.88
C ALA A 33 1.72 4.45 -5.04
N CYS A 34 2.33 5.53 -4.61
CA CYS A 34 1.84 6.89 -4.81
C CYS A 34 2.93 7.68 -5.53
N ALA A 35 3.07 7.43 -6.84
CA ALA A 35 3.73 8.37 -7.75
C ALA A 35 2.85 9.63 -7.95
N SER A 36 1.57 9.55 -7.53
CA SER A 36 0.58 10.62 -7.57
C SER A 36 0.20 11.10 -8.99
N VAL A 37 0.36 10.23 -10.00
CA VAL A 37 -0.14 10.49 -11.37
C VAL A 37 -1.68 10.63 -11.45
N HIS A 38 -2.36 10.34 -10.35
CA HIS A 38 -3.80 10.41 -10.19
C HIS A 38 -4.25 11.49 -9.19
N GLY A 39 -3.32 12.12 -8.46
CA GLY A 39 -3.63 13.10 -7.41
C GLY A 39 -4.80 12.68 -6.51
N ALA A 40 -5.81 13.56 -6.42
CA ALA A 40 -7.02 13.31 -5.62
C ALA A 40 -8.04 12.39 -6.32
N ASN A 41 -8.06 12.33 -7.65
CA ASN A 41 -9.07 11.60 -8.41
C ASN A 41 -8.46 10.83 -9.59
N ARG A 42 -8.57 9.50 -9.54
CA ARG A 42 -8.06 8.62 -10.58
C ARG A 42 -9.07 8.52 -11.74
N LEU A 43 -8.59 8.75 -12.97
CA LEU A 43 -9.38 8.49 -14.18
C LEU A 43 -9.47 6.98 -14.44
N GLY A 44 -10.62 6.54 -14.96
CA GLY A 44 -10.86 5.14 -15.32
C GLY A 44 -9.81 4.59 -16.29
N ALA A 45 -9.55 3.27 -16.24
CA ALA A 45 -8.54 2.55 -17.02
C ALA A 45 -7.05 2.88 -16.76
N ASN A 46 -6.72 3.93 -16.01
CA ASN A 46 -5.32 4.30 -15.80
C ASN A 46 -4.51 3.40 -14.83
N SER A 47 -5.12 2.43 -14.12
CA SER A 47 -4.39 1.54 -13.18
C SER A 47 -3.55 0.52 -13.91
N LEU A 48 -4.09 -0.04 -14.99
CA LEU A 48 -3.37 -1.03 -15.77
C LEU A 48 -2.14 -0.39 -16.42
N LEU A 49 -2.30 0.84 -16.89
CA LEU A 49 -1.20 1.65 -17.42
C LEU A 49 -0.14 1.90 -16.35
N GLU A 50 -0.54 2.28 -15.13
CA GLU A 50 0.37 2.53 -14.01
C GLU A 50 1.20 1.28 -13.68
N ILE A 51 0.58 0.10 -13.64
CA ILE A 51 1.26 -1.16 -13.37
C ILE A 51 2.33 -1.47 -14.43
N VAL A 52 1.98 -1.40 -15.73
CA VAL A 52 2.91 -1.80 -16.79
C VAL A 52 4.05 -0.81 -16.99
N VAL A 53 3.77 0.50 -16.92
CA VAL A 53 4.77 1.54 -17.14
C VAL A 53 5.78 1.58 -16.00
N PHE A 54 5.32 1.68 -14.75
CA PHE A 54 6.23 1.73 -13.62
C PHE A 54 6.91 0.38 -13.35
N GLY A 55 6.22 -0.75 -13.60
CA GLY A 55 6.83 -2.07 -13.51
C GLY A 55 8.01 -2.23 -14.48
N LYS A 56 7.86 -1.79 -15.74
CA LYS A 56 8.94 -1.79 -16.72
C LYS A 56 10.08 -0.84 -16.34
N ALA A 57 9.74 0.37 -15.87
CA ALA A 57 10.74 1.35 -15.44
C ALA A 57 11.62 0.81 -14.29
N ILE A 58 11.02 0.15 -13.29
CA ILE A 58 11.76 -0.47 -12.19
C ILE A 58 12.70 -1.56 -12.72
N ALA A 59 12.22 -2.42 -13.63
CA ALA A 59 13.05 -3.47 -14.20
C ALA A 59 14.28 -2.91 -14.92
N ASP A 60 14.09 -1.85 -15.72
CA ASP A 60 15.20 -1.19 -16.44
C ASP A 60 16.21 -0.55 -15.49
N GLN A 61 15.75 -0.01 -14.36
CA GLN A 61 16.63 0.54 -13.35
C GLN A 61 17.43 -0.54 -12.63
N ILE A 62 16.79 -1.64 -12.25
CA ILE A 62 17.46 -2.75 -11.57
C ILE A 62 18.53 -3.36 -12.49
N ASP A 63 18.25 -3.49 -13.78
CA ASP A 63 19.22 -3.99 -14.77
C ASP A 63 20.48 -3.11 -14.88
N CYS A 64 20.35 -1.79 -14.65
CA CYS A 64 21.50 -0.87 -14.61
C CYS A 64 22.32 -0.96 -13.32
N ILE A 65 21.70 -1.39 -12.20
CA ILE A 65 22.28 -1.29 -10.86
C ILE A 65 22.84 -2.63 -10.39
N ALA A 66 22.20 -3.74 -10.75
CA ALA A 66 22.53 -5.07 -10.24
C ALA A 66 22.66 -6.07 -11.37
N ARG A 67 23.54 -7.06 -11.18
CA ARG A 67 23.69 -8.17 -12.13
C ARG A 67 23.00 -9.43 -11.60
N PRO A 68 22.38 -10.24 -12.47
CA PRO A 68 21.87 -11.55 -12.07
C PRO A 68 22.98 -12.40 -11.42
N GLY A 69 22.75 -12.83 -10.17
CA GLY A 69 23.69 -13.65 -9.41
C GLY A 69 24.69 -12.89 -8.54
N GLU A 70 24.61 -11.56 -8.49
CA GLU A 70 25.40 -10.76 -7.55
C GLU A 70 24.99 -11.03 -6.09
N ARG A 71 25.97 -11.09 -5.17
CA ARG A 71 25.69 -11.30 -3.74
C ARG A 71 25.21 -10.01 -3.11
N HIS A 72 24.08 -10.06 -2.41
CA HIS A 72 23.66 -8.99 -1.52
C HIS A 72 24.39 -9.07 -0.18
N GLU A 73 24.47 -7.96 0.54
CA GLU A 73 25.02 -7.94 1.91
C GLU A 73 24.16 -8.79 2.84
N ASP A 74 24.82 -9.43 3.82
CA ASP A 74 24.12 -10.19 4.84
C ASP A 74 23.28 -9.25 5.69
N LEU A 75 22.02 -9.64 5.90
CA LEU A 75 21.14 -8.90 6.79
C LEU A 75 21.75 -8.88 8.20
N PRO A 76 21.69 -7.75 8.91
CA PRO A 76 22.02 -7.73 10.34
C PRO A 76 21.11 -8.72 11.09
N SER A 77 21.47 -9.09 12.32
CA SER A 77 20.69 -10.02 13.15
C SER A 77 19.31 -9.43 13.55
N VAL A 78 18.38 -9.37 12.60
CA VAL A 78 17.04 -8.83 12.80
C VAL A 78 16.26 -9.74 13.73
N ARG A 79 15.80 -9.19 14.87
CA ARG A 79 14.82 -9.87 15.71
C ARG A 79 13.54 -10.08 14.92
N LYS A 80 13.29 -11.30 14.47
CA LYS A 80 11.98 -11.70 13.92
C LYS A 80 10.93 -11.43 14.99
N LYS A 81 10.12 -10.36 14.83
CA LYS A 81 8.93 -10.16 15.68
C LYS A 81 8.03 -11.37 15.48
N LYS A 82 7.87 -12.17 16.53
CA LYS A 82 7.04 -13.37 16.50
C LYS A 82 5.59 -12.91 16.29
N LEU A 83 4.97 -13.25 15.16
CA LEU A 83 3.51 -13.09 14.92
C LEU A 83 2.67 -14.00 15.85
N GLY A 84 3.17 -14.37 17.03
CA GLY A 84 2.54 -15.31 17.96
C GLY A 84 1.15 -14.86 18.40
N CYS A 85 0.92 -13.55 18.53
CA CYS A 85 -0.38 -12.99 18.90
C CYS A 85 -1.46 -13.19 17.82
N LEU A 86 -1.10 -13.40 16.56
CA LEU A 86 -2.07 -13.61 15.46
C LEU A 86 -2.48 -15.08 15.31
N ARG A 87 -1.73 -16.03 15.88
CA ARG A 87 -1.99 -17.48 15.69
C ARG A 87 -3.16 -18.02 16.50
N ASN A 88 -3.51 -17.39 17.62
CA ASN A 88 -4.52 -17.89 18.55
C ASN A 88 -5.80 -17.04 18.58
N ILE A 89 -6.03 -16.19 17.58
CA ILE A 89 -7.24 -15.38 17.52
C ILE A 89 -8.39 -16.23 16.98
N PRO A 90 -9.51 -16.38 17.71
CA PRO A 90 -10.68 -17.09 17.20
C PRO A 90 -11.16 -16.46 15.88
N HIS A 91 -11.40 -17.27 14.85
CA HIS A 91 -11.82 -16.82 13.53
C HIS A 91 -13.09 -15.95 13.56
N LEU A 92 -14.00 -16.23 14.51
CA LEU A 92 -15.21 -15.43 14.73
C LEU A 92 -14.90 -14.00 15.21
N TYR A 93 -13.87 -13.84 16.04
CA TYR A 93 -13.41 -12.54 16.53
C TYR A 93 -12.82 -11.70 15.39
N LEU A 94 -11.99 -12.31 14.53
CA LEU A 94 -11.44 -11.65 13.34
C LEU A 94 -12.56 -11.21 12.39
N LYS A 95 -13.51 -12.08 12.06
CA LYS A 95 -14.66 -11.74 11.20
C LYS A 95 -15.46 -10.57 11.75
N ARG A 96 -15.77 -10.58 13.05
CA ARG A 96 -16.51 -9.51 13.70
C ARG A 96 -15.73 -8.19 13.68
N GLN A 97 -14.42 -8.24 13.94
CA GLN A 97 -13.58 -7.05 13.96
C GLN A 97 -13.41 -6.45 12.55
N PHE A 98 -13.21 -7.27 11.53
CA PHE A 98 -13.21 -6.82 10.13
C PHE A 98 -14.54 -6.17 9.75
N PHE A 99 -15.66 -6.78 10.12
CA PHE A 99 -16.98 -6.22 9.83
C PHE A 99 -17.20 -4.88 10.53
N ILE A 100 -16.86 -4.78 11.83
CA ILE A 100 -16.97 -3.52 12.59
C ILE A 100 -16.12 -2.42 11.94
N VAL A 101 -14.86 -2.71 11.63
CA VAL A 101 -13.95 -1.72 11.02
C VAL A 101 -14.50 -1.27 9.67
N ALA A 102 -14.93 -2.19 8.80
CA ALA A 102 -15.47 -1.85 7.48
C ALA A 102 -16.68 -0.91 7.58
N ASN A 103 -17.65 -1.23 8.45
CA ASN A 103 -18.87 -0.43 8.62
C ASN A 103 -18.59 0.94 9.24
N LEU A 104 -17.70 1.01 10.24
CA LEU A 104 -17.31 2.28 10.85
C LEU A 104 -16.56 3.17 9.87
N THR A 105 -15.66 2.60 9.07
CA THR A 105 -14.94 3.33 8.02
C THR A 105 -15.90 3.87 6.96
N GLU A 106 -16.83 3.05 6.47
CA GLU A 106 -17.84 3.49 5.51
C GLU A 106 -18.71 4.63 6.08
N SER A 107 -19.18 4.47 7.32
CA SER A 107 -20.01 5.47 8.00
C SER A 107 -19.30 6.81 8.19
N TYR A 108 -18.04 6.76 8.63
CA TYR A 108 -17.22 7.94 8.87
C TYR A 108 -16.86 8.66 7.58
N ILE A 109 -16.51 7.93 6.52
CA ILE A 109 -16.21 8.52 5.21
C ILE A 109 -17.46 9.14 4.59
N ALA A 110 -18.61 8.47 4.66
CA ALA A 110 -19.87 9.02 4.16
C ALA A 110 -20.24 10.33 4.89
N ALA A 111 -20.08 10.38 6.21
CA ALA A 111 -20.32 11.57 7.02
C ALA A 111 -19.37 12.73 6.67
N SER A 112 -18.08 12.46 6.50
CA SER A 112 -17.09 13.51 6.15
C SER A 112 -17.27 14.08 4.74
N GLN A 113 -17.88 13.32 3.83
CA GLN A 113 -18.20 13.78 2.47
C GLN A 113 -19.62 14.34 2.29
N GLY A 114 -20.40 14.48 3.38
CA GLY A 114 -21.77 15.00 3.32
C GLY A 114 -22.75 14.13 2.52
N ARG A 115 -22.43 12.86 2.28
CA ARG A 115 -23.31 11.93 1.55
C ARG A 115 -24.32 11.29 2.50
N ARG A 116 -25.56 11.15 2.06
CA ARG A 116 -26.63 10.47 2.82
C ARG A 116 -26.29 8.98 2.88
N LEU A 117 -26.16 8.42 4.09
CA LEU A 117 -25.91 6.99 4.32
C LEU A 117 -26.99 6.16 3.63
N SER A 118 -26.61 5.20 2.79
CA SER A 118 -27.52 4.11 2.43
C SER A 118 -27.81 3.31 3.71
N SER A 119 -29.07 2.94 3.93
CA SER A 119 -29.53 2.22 5.11
C SER A 119 -28.56 1.10 5.51
N PRO A 120 -28.22 0.96 6.80
CA PRO A 120 -27.22 -0.01 7.22
C PRO A 120 -27.70 -1.42 6.87
N LYS A 121 -26.86 -2.19 6.18
CA LYS A 121 -27.08 -3.62 5.94
C LYS A 121 -26.76 -4.39 7.22
N PHE A 122 -27.62 -4.27 8.23
CA PHE A 122 -27.56 -5.08 9.45
C PHE A 122 -28.19 -6.47 9.21
N ASP A 123 -27.63 -7.24 8.28
CA ASP A 123 -27.92 -8.67 8.20
C ASP A 123 -26.88 -9.41 9.04
N ILE A 124 -26.99 -9.28 10.36
CA ILE A 124 -26.39 -10.23 11.29
C ILE A 124 -27.39 -11.39 11.40
N LEU A 125 -27.39 -12.30 10.43
CA LEU A 125 -27.88 -13.65 10.69
C LEU A 125 -26.79 -14.37 11.49
N PHE A 126 -27.03 -14.50 12.79
CA PHE A 126 -26.50 -15.60 13.59
C PHE A 126 -27.22 -16.90 13.19
#